data_AF-A0A558AAM1-F1
#
_entry.id   AF-A0A558AAM1-F1
#
_cell.length_a   1.000
_cell.length_b   1.000
_cell.length_c   1.000
_cell.angle_alpha   90.00
_cell.angle_beta   90.00
_cell.angle_gamma   90.00
#
_symmetry.space_group_name_H-M   'P 1'
#
loop_
_entity.id
_entity.type
_entity.pdbx_description
1 polymer ?
#
loop_
_entity_poly.entity_id
_entity_poly.type
_entity_poly.pdbx_seq_one_letter_code
_entity_poly.pdbx_strand_id
1 'polypeptide(L)'
;MDLPPVPAAVATLTAGVGPRGAVALAAAYSRLEDLDDWDDPDHVDEETGRVADLLKEAEANGVAEDETAELWWYVEHLRSCAAENRQYQEEMAAYVAEHGTTPRGRLDAKLRRARELYEAGDRAAALALFREVAEISPWDSEFSGCLDRIDTGWCRLLHDAAHVGGPAAARKIWQEARAHYRAAKFPITPHAWPLVELLLGTGVPDLVEVVVREWIEAAEENGKADVPVTEDEQRIFELALAEIERSRELPSSG
;
A
#
# COMPACT_ATOMS: atom_id res chain seq x y z
N MET A 1 -3.16 -0.77 -8.12
CA MET A 1 -4.49 -0.33 -8.59
C MET A 1 -5.23 -1.61 -8.89
N ASP A 2 -6.39 -1.83 -8.28
CA ASP A 2 -7.23 -2.98 -8.61
C ASP A 2 -7.87 -2.73 -9.97
N LEU A 3 -7.78 -3.70 -10.87
CA LEU A 3 -8.45 -3.60 -12.17
C LEU A 3 -9.96 -3.74 -11.97
N PRO A 4 -10.76 -3.12 -12.85
CA PRO A 4 -12.16 -3.49 -12.95
C PRO A 4 -12.23 -4.99 -13.27
N PRO A 5 -13.17 -5.73 -12.67
CA PRO A 5 -13.36 -7.14 -12.99
C PRO A 5 -13.61 -7.30 -14.49
N VAL A 6 -13.14 -8.41 -15.07
CA VAL A 6 -13.48 -8.76 -16.47
C VAL A 6 -15.01 -8.66 -16.61
N PRO A 7 -15.53 -7.91 -17.59
CA PRO A 7 -16.97 -7.72 -17.72
C PRO A 7 -17.66 -9.07 -17.87
N ALA A 8 -18.62 -9.39 -16.99
CA ALA A 8 -19.36 -10.65 -17.12
C ALA A 8 -20.15 -10.64 -18.42
N ALA A 9 -19.81 -11.53 -19.35
CA ALA A 9 -20.60 -11.72 -20.56
C ALA A 9 -22.00 -12.22 -20.16
N VAL A 10 -23.01 -11.37 -20.23
CA VAL A 10 -24.39 -11.83 -20.29
C VAL A 10 -24.53 -12.47 -21.67
N ALA A 11 -24.30 -13.77 -21.75
CA ALA A 11 -24.46 -14.58 -22.96
C ALA A 11 -25.94 -14.62 -23.38
N THR A 12 -26.44 -13.51 -23.92
CA THR A 12 -27.66 -13.50 -24.71
C THR A 12 -27.21 -13.71 -26.15
N LEU A 13 -26.83 -14.95 -26.50
CA LEU A 13 -26.49 -15.31 -27.87
C LEU A 13 -27.65 -14.92 -28.78
N THR A 14 -27.47 -13.83 -29.52
CA THR A 14 -28.46 -13.32 -30.47
C THR A 14 -28.57 -14.32 -31.63
N ALA A 15 -29.79 -14.46 -32.16
CA ALA A 15 -30.06 -15.38 -33.28
C ALA A 15 -29.26 -14.92 -34.52
N GLY A 16 -28.14 -15.59 -34.81
CA GLY A 16 -27.25 -15.23 -35.92
C GLY A 16 -25.77 -15.56 -35.71
N VAL A 17 -25.32 -15.73 -34.46
CA VAL A 17 -23.93 -16.07 -34.14
C VAL A 17 -23.60 -17.50 -34.56
N GLY A 18 -22.55 -17.67 -35.37
CA GLY A 18 -22.04 -18.99 -35.72
C GLY A 18 -21.38 -19.68 -34.51
N PRO A 19 -21.43 -21.02 -34.39
CA PRO A 19 -20.83 -21.73 -33.26
C PRO A 19 -19.33 -21.48 -33.10
N ARG A 20 -18.64 -21.13 -34.19
CA ARG A 20 -17.23 -20.70 -34.15
C ARG A 20 -17.05 -19.34 -33.48
N GLY A 21 -17.94 -18.38 -33.76
CA GLY A 21 -17.88 -17.05 -33.16
C GLY A 21 -18.12 -17.09 -31.65
N ALA A 22 -19.10 -17.88 -31.20
CA ALA A 22 -19.38 -18.09 -29.78
C ALA A 22 -18.21 -18.76 -29.04
N VAL A 23 -17.54 -19.74 -29.66
CA VAL A 23 -16.37 -20.41 -29.06
C VAL A 23 -15.17 -19.47 -28.98
N ALA A 24 -14.91 -18.68 -30.03
CA ALA A 24 -13.83 -17.70 -30.04
C ALA A 24 -14.04 -16.62 -28.97
N LEU A 25 -15.26 -16.11 -28.82
CA LEU A 25 -15.62 -15.15 -27.78
C LEU A 25 -15.41 -15.73 -26.37
N ALA A 26 -15.89 -16.96 -26.10
CA ALA A 26 -15.68 -17.62 -24.81
C ALA A 26 -14.20 -17.88 -24.50
N ALA A 27 -13.40 -18.21 -25.52
CA ALA A 27 -11.96 -18.39 -25.37
C ALA A 27 -11.24 -17.07 -25.07
N ALA A 28 -11.68 -15.95 -25.66
CA ALA A 28 -11.17 -14.62 -25.35
C ALA A 28 -11.44 -14.24 -23.88
N TYR A 29 -12.64 -14.49 -23.38
CA TYR A 29 -13.00 -14.29 -21.97
C TYR A 29 -12.13 -15.09 -21.02
N SER A 30 -12.03 -16.41 -21.22
CA SER A 30 -11.24 -17.29 -20.35
C SER A 30 -9.79 -16.86 -20.27
N ARG A 31 -9.20 -16.39 -21.37
CA ARG A 31 -7.81 -15.93 -21.37
C ARG A 31 -7.62 -14.58 -20.66
N LEU A 32 -8.62 -13.69 -20.72
CA LEU A 32 -8.57 -12.45 -19.96
C LEU A 32 -8.74 -12.69 -18.46
N GLU A 33 -9.55 -13.68 -18.06
CA GLU A 33 -9.65 -14.09 -16.65
C GLU A 33 -8.34 -14.69 -16.11
N ASP A 34 -7.59 -15.41 -16.95
CA ASP A 34 -6.30 -15.99 -16.57
C ASP A 34 -5.16 -14.95 -16.46
N LEU A 35 -5.39 -13.70 -16.89
CA LEU A 35 -4.40 -12.60 -16.89
C LEU A 35 -4.37 -11.78 -15.59
N ASP A 36 -4.84 -12.36 -14.48
CA ASP A 36 -4.83 -11.72 -13.16
C ASP A 36 -3.40 -11.47 -12.60
N ASP A 37 -2.36 -12.06 -13.19
CA ASP A 37 -0.96 -11.89 -12.77
C ASP A 37 -0.17 -10.97 -13.74
N TRP A 38 0.15 -9.78 -13.24
CA TRP A 38 0.70 -8.63 -13.98
C TRP A 38 2.22 -8.52 -13.94
N ASP A 39 2.88 -9.52 -13.33
CA ASP A 39 4.29 -9.42 -12.99
C ASP A 39 5.20 -9.43 -14.23
N ASP A 40 4.74 -10.00 -15.35
CA ASP A 40 5.48 -10.07 -16.62
C ASP A 40 4.77 -9.27 -17.74
N PRO A 41 5.25 -8.05 -18.07
CA PRO A 41 4.64 -7.22 -19.12
C PRO A 41 4.76 -7.84 -20.52
N ASP A 42 5.75 -8.70 -20.76
CA ASP A 42 5.89 -9.38 -22.05
C ASP A 42 4.88 -10.52 -22.19
N HIS A 43 4.58 -11.21 -21.08
CA HIS A 43 3.49 -12.20 -21.05
C HIS A 43 2.12 -11.55 -21.30
N VAL A 44 1.84 -10.43 -20.64
CA VAL A 44 0.58 -9.68 -20.82
C VAL A 44 0.44 -9.19 -22.28
N ASP A 45 1.51 -8.67 -22.89
CA ASP A 45 1.49 -8.24 -24.29
C ASP A 45 1.23 -9.42 -25.26
N GLU A 46 1.86 -10.57 -25.03
CA GLU A 46 1.65 -11.77 -25.84
C GLU A 46 0.20 -12.28 -25.74
N GLU A 47 -0.33 -12.42 -24.52
CA GLU A 47 -1.66 -12.96 -24.30
C GLU A 47 -2.76 -12.00 -24.77
N THR A 48 -2.60 -10.69 -24.56
CA THR A 48 -3.51 -9.69 -25.15
C THR A 48 -3.48 -9.70 -26.68
N GLY A 49 -2.33 -10.01 -27.28
CA GLY A 49 -2.20 -10.35 -28.71
C GLY A 49 -3.10 -11.53 -29.12
N ARG A 50 -3.04 -12.63 -28.38
CA ARG A 50 -3.84 -13.84 -28.64
C ARG A 50 -5.35 -13.59 -28.43
N VAL A 51 -5.71 -12.83 -27.39
CA VAL A 51 -7.11 -12.42 -27.15
C VAL A 51 -7.63 -11.54 -28.29
N ALA A 52 -6.84 -10.57 -28.75
CA ALA A 52 -7.21 -9.74 -29.89
C ALA A 52 -7.48 -10.56 -31.16
N ASP A 53 -6.70 -11.62 -31.40
CA ASP A 53 -6.94 -12.51 -32.55
C ASP A 53 -8.22 -13.34 -32.39
N LEU A 54 -8.55 -13.77 -31.17
CA LEU A 54 -9.82 -14.45 -30.87
C LEU A 54 -11.04 -13.52 -31.03
N LEU A 55 -10.93 -12.25 -30.64
CA LEU A 55 -11.99 -11.26 -30.84
C LEU A 55 -12.26 -11.00 -32.33
N LYS A 56 -11.19 -10.85 -33.13
CA LYS A 56 -11.32 -10.75 -34.60
C LYS A 56 -11.97 -12.01 -35.19
N GLU A 57 -11.62 -13.20 -34.69
CA GLU A 57 -12.24 -14.45 -35.12
C GLU A 57 -13.74 -14.50 -34.74
N ALA A 58 -14.10 -14.03 -33.55
CA ALA A 58 -15.48 -13.95 -33.10
C ALA A 58 -16.32 -13.07 -34.03
N GLU A 59 -15.85 -11.86 -34.31
CA GLU A 59 -16.50 -10.88 -35.19
C GLU A 59 -16.63 -11.41 -36.62
N ALA A 60 -15.57 -12.01 -37.16
CA ALA A 60 -15.59 -12.62 -38.49
C ALA A 60 -16.59 -13.78 -38.61
N ASN A 61 -17.03 -14.36 -37.49
CA ASN A 61 -17.99 -15.46 -37.42
C ASN A 61 -19.36 -15.04 -36.85
N GLY A 62 -19.68 -13.74 -36.92
CA GLY A 62 -21.03 -13.22 -36.72
C GLY A 62 -21.34 -12.77 -35.29
N VAL A 63 -20.35 -12.63 -34.43
CA VAL A 63 -20.48 -11.83 -33.20
C VAL A 63 -20.44 -10.36 -33.59
N ALA A 64 -21.32 -9.55 -33.01
CA ALA A 64 -21.39 -8.14 -33.34
C ALA A 64 -20.30 -7.34 -32.59
N GLU A 65 -19.80 -6.27 -33.20
CA GLU A 65 -18.72 -5.44 -32.63
C GLU A 65 -19.10 -4.79 -31.29
N ASP A 66 -20.40 -4.55 -31.05
CA ASP A 66 -20.91 -4.06 -29.76
C ASP A 66 -20.84 -5.13 -28.65
N GLU A 67 -20.96 -6.41 -29.01
CA GLU A 67 -20.78 -7.53 -28.07
C GLU A 67 -19.30 -7.75 -27.70
N THR A 68 -18.34 -7.32 -28.53
CA THR A 68 -16.88 -7.45 -28.28
C THR A 68 -16.23 -6.15 -27.77
N ALA A 69 -16.92 -5.00 -27.85
CA ALA A 69 -16.35 -3.67 -27.57
C ALA A 69 -15.71 -3.53 -26.18
N GLU A 70 -16.34 -4.07 -25.14
CA GLU A 70 -15.80 -4.00 -23.77
C GLU A 70 -14.52 -4.84 -23.62
N LEU A 71 -14.44 -5.99 -24.29
CA LEU A 71 -13.23 -6.83 -24.29
C LEU A 71 -12.10 -6.16 -25.05
N TRP A 72 -12.40 -5.49 -26.17
CA TRP A 72 -11.42 -4.68 -26.89
C TRP A 72 -10.87 -3.56 -26.03
N TRP A 73 -11.74 -2.84 -25.32
CA TRP A 73 -11.30 -1.82 -24.38
C TRP A 73 -10.39 -2.40 -23.28
N TYR A 74 -10.77 -3.55 -22.72
CA TYR A 74 -9.98 -4.21 -21.69
C TYR A 74 -8.61 -4.64 -22.21
N VAL A 75 -8.54 -5.27 -23.40
CA VAL A 75 -7.28 -5.63 -24.09
C VAL A 75 -6.35 -4.43 -24.28
N GLU A 76 -6.87 -3.30 -24.78
CA GLU A 76 -6.07 -2.09 -24.97
C GLU A 76 -5.62 -1.49 -23.63
N HIS A 77 -6.45 -1.56 -22.59
CA HIS A 77 -6.07 -1.16 -21.24
C HIS A 77 -4.91 -2.03 -20.71
N LEU A 78 -4.99 -3.35 -20.84
CA LEU A 78 -3.93 -4.25 -20.38
C LEU A 78 -2.61 -3.99 -21.11
N ARG A 79 -2.67 -3.75 -22.44
CA ARG A 79 -1.50 -3.37 -23.24
C ARG A 79 -0.86 -2.06 -22.79
N SER A 80 -1.68 -1.05 -22.49
CA SER A 80 -1.19 0.22 -21.94
C SER A 80 -0.49 0.00 -20.61
N CYS A 81 -1.08 -0.79 -19.71
CA CYS A 81 -0.48 -1.14 -18.42
C CYS A 81 0.83 -1.94 -18.58
N ALA A 82 0.88 -2.88 -19.52
CA ALA A 82 2.10 -3.63 -19.82
C ALA A 82 3.23 -2.72 -20.34
N ALA A 83 2.90 -1.76 -21.21
CA ALA A 83 3.86 -0.77 -21.70
C ALA A 83 4.37 0.14 -20.58
N GLU A 84 3.49 0.65 -19.72
CA GLU A 84 3.85 1.45 -18.53
C GLU A 84 4.74 0.63 -17.56
N ASN A 85 4.41 -0.64 -17.32
CA ASN A 85 5.20 -1.52 -16.46
C ASN A 85 6.59 -1.80 -17.07
N ARG A 86 6.69 -2.03 -18.38
CA ARG A 86 7.98 -2.20 -19.06
C ARG A 86 8.85 -0.95 -18.92
N GLN A 87 8.27 0.24 -19.13
CA GLN A 87 8.98 1.49 -18.92
C GLN A 87 9.46 1.62 -17.45
N TYR A 88 8.59 1.33 -16.48
CA TYR A 88 8.95 1.33 -15.07
C TYR A 88 10.09 0.35 -14.75
N GLN A 89 10.07 -0.85 -15.32
CA GLN A 89 11.13 -1.85 -15.14
C GLN A 89 12.46 -1.38 -15.74
N GLU A 90 12.43 -0.75 -16.91
CA GLU A 90 13.62 -0.16 -17.55
C GLU A 90 14.19 0.99 -16.70
N GLU A 91 13.34 1.90 -16.23
CA GLU A 91 13.72 3.00 -15.34
C GLU A 91 14.32 2.48 -14.03
N MET A 92 13.71 1.44 -13.44
CA MET A 92 14.21 0.80 -12.22
C MET A 92 15.53 0.06 -12.47
N ALA A 93 15.71 -0.60 -13.61
CA ALA A 93 16.96 -1.25 -13.97
C ALA A 93 18.09 -0.22 -14.15
N ALA A 94 17.81 0.91 -14.82
CA ALA A 94 18.75 2.02 -14.94
C ALA A 94 19.11 2.60 -13.56
N TYR A 95 18.12 2.79 -12.69
CA TYR A 95 18.33 3.24 -11.32
C TYR A 95 19.23 2.29 -10.53
N VAL A 96 18.96 0.98 -10.58
CA VAL A 96 19.78 -0.04 -9.91
C VAL A 96 21.20 -0.07 -10.48
N ALA A 97 21.37 0.12 -11.78
CA ALA A 97 22.70 0.21 -12.38
C ALA A 97 23.49 1.44 -11.90
N GLU A 98 22.81 2.58 -11.71
CA GLU A 98 23.43 3.82 -11.22
C GLU A 98 23.74 3.77 -9.71
N HIS A 99 22.80 3.30 -8.91
CA HIS A 99 22.85 3.40 -7.44
C HIS A 99 23.19 2.09 -6.72
N GLY A 100 23.30 0.97 -7.46
CA GLY A 100 23.61 -0.36 -6.95
C GLY A 100 22.45 -1.08 -6.25
N THR A 101 21.30 -0.43 -6.06
CA THR A 101 20.09 -0.99 -5.44
C THR A 101 18.88 -0.11 -5.74
N THR A 102 17.67 -0.65 -5.52
CA THR A 102 16.40 0.11 -5.64
C THR A 102 16.29 1.23 -4.60
N PRO A 103 15.42 2.24 -4.79
CA PRO A 103 15.18 3.29 -3.79
C PRO A 103 14.80 2.70 -2.42
N ARG A 104 13.93 1.68 -2.42
CA ARG A 104 13.57 0.91 -1.21
C ARG A 104 14.78 0.30 -0.54
N GLY A 105 15.66 -0.36 -1.30
CA GLY A 105 16.89 -0.96 -0.77
C GLY A 105 17.84 0.07 -0.14
N ARG A 106 17.93 1.29 -0.69
CA ARG A 106 18.70 2.39 -0.09
C ARG A 106 18.12 2.80 1.27
N LEU A 107 16.79 2.95 1.38
CA LEU A 107 16.14 3.28 2.65
C LEU A 107 16.25 2.15 3.67
N ASP A 108 16.08 0.90 3.25
CA ASP A 108 16.25 -0.26 4.13
C ASP A 108 17.69 -0.34 4.68
N ALA A 109 18.70 -0.05 3.85
CA ALA A 109 20.09 0.04 4.30
C ALA A 109 20.31 1.17 5.31
N LYS A 110 19.74 2.36 5.06
CA LYS A 110 19.84 3.50 5.99
C LYS A 110 19.14 3.21 7.32
N LEU A 111 17.94 2.64 7.30
CA LEU A 111 17.20 2.24 8.50
C LEU A 111 17.93 1.14 9.29
N ARG A 112 18.54 0.16 8.61
CA ARG A 112 19.37 -0.86 9.25
C ARG A 112 20.56 -0.22 9.97
N ARG A 113 21.27 0.68 9.30
CA ARG A 113 22.40 1.41 9.88
C ARG A 113 21.99 2.24 11.10
N ALA A 114 20.82 2.90 11.04
CA ALA A 114 20.28 3.66 12.17
C ALA A 114 20.00 2.76 13.39
N ARG A 115 19.46 1.55 13.17
CA ARG A 115 19.24 0.56 14.24
C ARG A 115 20.55 0.09 14.86
N GLU A 116 21.54 -0.27 14.04
CA GLU A 116 22.86 -0.70 14.52
C GLU A 116 23.53 0.35 15.40
N LEU A 117 23.45 1.64 15.01
CA LEU A 117 23.96 2.74 15.81
C LEU A 117 23.22 2.88 17.14
N TYR A 118 21.90 2.73 17.13
CA TYR A 118 21.08 2.81 18.33
C TYR A 118 21.42 1.67 19.30
N GLU A 119 21.56 0.45 18.80
CA GLU A 119 21.95 -0.74 19.57
C GLU A 119 23.38 -0.63 20.12
N ALA A 120 24.28 0.01 19.38
CA ALA A 120 25.65 0.31 19.84
C ALA A 120 25.72 1.46 20.87
N GLY A 121 24.59 2.11 21.19
CA GLY A 121 24.51 3.22 22.14
C GLY A 121 24.84 4.59 21.55
N ASP A 122 25.14 4.70 20.24
CA ASP A 122 25.28 5.98 19.54
C ASP A 122 23.90 6.52 19.15
N ARG A 123 23.13 6.88 20.17
CA ARG A 123 21.75 7.38 20.03
C ARG A 123 21.68 8.62 19.15
N ALA A 124 22.64 9.55 19.28
CA ALA A 124 22.61 10.79 18.51
C ALA A 124 22.75 10.54 17.01
N ALA A 125 23.71 9.69 16.60
CA ALA A 125 23.89 9.34 15.20
C ALA A 125 22.71 8.53 14.65
N ALA A 126 22.15 7.62 15.46
CA ALA A 126 20.97 6.86 15.08
C ALA A 126 19.75 7.75 14.78
N LEU A 127 19.46 8.71 15.68
CA LEU A 127 18.32 9.62 15.51
C LEU A 127 18.50 10.54 14.31
N ALA A 128 19.74 10.96 14.00
CA ALA A 128 20.02 11.72 12.79
C ALA A 128 19.64 10.92 11.54
N LEU A 129 20.01 9.64 11.44
CA LEU A 129 19.63 8.80 10.30
C LEU A 129 18.14 8.50 10.24
N PHE A 130 17.47 8.26 11.37
CA PHE A 130 16.01 8.11 11.37
C PHE A 130 15.32 9.39 10.89
N ARG A 131 15.83 10.57 11.27
CA ARG A 131 15.33 11.86 10.79
C ARG A 131 15.51 12.04 9.29
N GLU A 132 16.70 11.72 8.78
CA GLU A 132 16.95 11.76 7.33
C GLU A 132 16.00 10.89 6.52
N VAL A 133 15.55 9.75 7.06
CA VAL A 133 14.53 8.91 6.40
C VAL A 133 13.13 9.50 6.55
N ALA A 134 12.79 9.94 7.76
CA ALA A 134 11.46 10.45 8.11
C ALA A 134 11.09 11.71 7.31
N GLU A 135 12.05 12.59 7.06
CA GLU A 135 11.82 13.86 6.36
C GLU A 135 11.85 13.75 4.82
N ILE A 136 12.01 12.54 4.27
CA ILE A 136 11.87 12.31 2.83
C ILE A 136 10.41 12.57 2.43
N SER A 137 10.21 13.36 1.38
CA SER A 137 8.88 13.60 0.83
C SER A 137 8.30 12.28 0.26
N PRO A 138 7.17 11.78 0.78
CA PRO A 138 6.56 10.55 0.27
C PRO A 138 5.92 10.74 -1.12
N TRP A 139 5.70 12.00 -1.53
CA TRP A 139 5.00 12.36 -2.76
C TRP A 139 5.94 12.82 -3.87
N ASP A 140 6.92 13.64 -3.50
CA ASP A 140 7.75 14.41 -4.44
C ASP A 140 9.22 14.00 -4.30
N SER A 141 9.54 12.72 -4.43
CA SER A 141 10.93 12.23 -4.37
C SER A 141 11.17 10.95 -5.16
N GLU A 142 12.45 10.60 -5.36
CA GLU A 142 12.87 9.29 -5.90
C GLU A 142 12.44 8.10 -5.01
N PHE A 143 11.95 8.37 -3.81
CA PHE A 143 11.45 7.39 -2.86
C PHE A 143 9.91 7.37 -2.79
N SER A 144 9.23 7.97 -3.77
CA SER A 144 7.78 7.83 -3.93
C SER A 144 7.43 6.33 -3.96
N GLY A 145 6.42 5.93 -3.18
CA GLY A 145 6.08 4.51 -2.97
C GLY A 145 6.83 3.81 -1.82
N CYS A 146 7.80 4.44 -1.17
CA CYS A 146 8.45 3.92 0.05
C CYS A 146 7.86 4.52 1.34
N LEU A 147 6.57 4.85 1.34
CA LEU A 147 5.88 5.49 2.46
C LEU A 147 6.05 4.69 3.76
N ASP A 148 6.01 3.37 3.70
CA ASP A 148 6.25 2.47 4.84
C ASP A 148 7.63 2.66 5.49
N ARG A 149 8.66 2.99 4.71
CA ARG A 149 10.03 3.21 5.26
C ARG A 149 10.14 4.58 5.91
N ILE A 150 9.51 5.58 5.29
CA ILE A 150 9.40 6.94 5.84
C ILE A 150 8.65 6.88 7.18
N ASP A 151 7.54 6.14 7.23
CA ASP A 151 6.73 5.91 8.42
C ASP A 151 7.54 5.26 9.54
N THR A 152 8.37 4.25 9.21
CA THR A 152 9.29 3.62 10.16
C THR A 152 10.24 4.64 10.80
N GLY A 153 10.74 5.61 10.03
CA GLY A 153 11.58 6.69 10.54
C GLY A 153 10.86 7.53 11.59
N TRP A 154 9.64 8.00 11.28
CA TRP A 154 8.81 8.76 12.21
C TRP A 154 8.44 7.96 13.47
N CYS A 155 8.01 6.71 13.33
CA CYS A 155 7.69 5.83 14.46
C CYS A 155 8.89 5.67 15.40
N ARG A 156 10.11 5.55 14.87
CA ARG A 156 11.33 5.41 15.68
C ARG A 156 11.70 6.68 16.43
N LEU A 157 11.58 7.86 15.78
CA LEU A 157 11.78 9.15 16.44
C LEU A 157 10.74 9.37 17.55
N LEU A 158 9.49 9.00 17.29
CA LEU A 158 8.40 9.15 18.24
C LEU A 158 8.58 8.22 19.46
N HIS A 159 8.95 6.96 19.23
CA HIS A 159 9.30 6.02 20.30
C HIS A 159 10.43 6.55 21.17
N ASP A 160 11.53 7.01 20.56
CA ASP A 160 12.65 7.57 21.31
C ASP A 160 12.25 8.82 22.11
N ALA A 161 11.47 9.72 21.51
CA ALA A 161 10.97 10.91 22.18
C ALA A 161 10.06 10.57 23.37
N ALA A 162 9.21 9.54 23.26
CA ALA A 162 8.32 9.11 24.32
C ALA A 162 9.07 8.51 25.52
N HIS A 163 10.05 7.64 25.27
CA HIS A 163 10.76 6.92 26.33
C HIS A 163 11.92 7.71 26.94
N VAL A 164 12.55 8.61 26.20
CA VAL A 164 13.73 9.37 26.67
C VAL A 164 13.42 10.85 26.89
N GLY A 165 12.66 11.47 25.99
CA GLY A 165 12.29 12.89 26.08
C GLY A 165 11.01 13.16 26.88
N GLY A 166 10.20 12.13 27.12
CA GLY A 166 8.92 12.22 27.81
C GLY A 166 7.75 12.72 26.93
N PRO A 167 6.54 12.84 27.51
CA PRO A 167 5.30 13.09 26.77
C PRO A 167 5.31 14.35 25.90
N ALA A 168 5.94 15.42 26.36
CA ALA A 168 6.00 16.68 25.61
C ALA A 168 6.84 16.56 24.34
N ALA A 169 7.96 15.83 24.41
CA ALA A 169 8.81 15.57 23.24
C ALA A 169 8.09 14.68 22.23
N ALA A 170 7.41 13.63 22.71
CA ALA A 170 6.60 12.76 21.86
C ALA A 170 5.51 13.52 21.10
N ARG A 171 4.74 14.37 21.78
CA ARG A 171 3.71 15.21 21.13
C ARG A 171 4.29 16.14 20.07
N LYS A 172 5.49 16.67 20.28
CA LYS A 172 6.18 17.48 19.28
C LYS A 172 6.54 16.67 18.03
N ILE A 173 7.15 15.49 18.20
CA ILE A 173 7.48 14.62 17.05
C ILE A 173 6.21 14.17 16.33
N TRP A 174 5.14 13.85 17.07
CA TRP A 174 3.84 13.52 16.48
C TRP A 174 3.31 14.65 15.58
N GLN A 175 3.33 15.89 16.07
CA GLN A 175 2.90 17.06 15.28
C GLN A 175 3.75 17.26 14.02
N GLU A 176 5.07 17.09 14.13
CA GLU A 176 5.99 17.14 12.99
C GLU A 176 5.64 16.06 11.94
N ALA A 177 5.44 14.81 12.38
CA ALA A 177 5.05 13.70 11.50
C ALA A 177 3.72 13.99 10.78
N ARG A 178 2.69 14.44 11.51
CA ARG A 178 1.37 14.76 10.93
C ARG A 178 1.45 15.91 9.93
N ALA A 179 2.28 16.92 10.19
CA ALA A 179 2.50 18.01 9.24
C ALA A 179 3.21 17.52 7.97
N HIS A 180 4.20 16.62 8.12
CA HIS A 180 4.93 16.03 7.00
C HIS A 180 4.03 15.25 6.04
N TYR A 181 3.02 14.56 6.57
CA TYR A 181 2.09 13.75 5.78
C TYR A 181 1.04 14.58 5.00
N ARG A 182 1.03 15.92 5.13
CA ARG A 182 0.18 16.84 4.34
C ARG A 182 -1.29 16.37 4.21
N ALA A 183 -1.91 16.03 5.34
CA ALA A 183 -3.26 15.47 5.48
C ALA A 183 -3.46 13.98 5.18
N ALA A 184 -2.42 13.23 4.79
CA ALA A 184 -2.46 11.77 4.85
C ALA A 184 -2.40 11.26 6.30
N LYS A 185 -2.93 10.05 6.54
CA LYS A 185 -2.89 9.39 7.86
C LYS A 185 -1.45 8.99 8.21
N PHE A 186 -1.02 9.35 9.42
CA PHE A 186 0.20 8.84 10.08
C PHE A 186 -0.19 8.26 11.45
N PRO A 187 0.27 7.04 11.80
CA PRO A 187 1.06 6.12 10.97
C PRO A 187 0.21 5.48 9.86
N ILE A 188 0.87 4.77 8.91
CA ILE A 188 0.13 3.89 7.99
C ILE A 188 -0.44 2.67 8.75
N THR A 189 -1.54 2.10 8.25
CA THR A 189 -2.29 1.01 8.92
C THR A 189 -1.41 -0.14 9.44
N PRO A 190 -0.44 -0.67 8.66
CA PRO A 190 0.44 -1.76 9.14
C PRO A 190 1.34 -1.41 10.33
N HIS A 191 1.57 -0.13 10.60
CA HIS A 191 2.40 0.32 11.72
C HIS A 191 1.59 0.85 12.90
N ALA A 192 0.26 0.90 12.81
CA ALA A 192 -0.59 1.40 13.88
C ALA A 192 -0.43 0.61 15.18
N TRP A 193 -0.63 -0.72 15.15
CA TRP A 193 -0.50 -1.55 16.36
C TRP A 193 0.92 -1.60 16.94
N PRO A 194 1.98 -1.80 16.13
CA PRO A 194 3.35 -1.67 16.62
C PRO A 194 3.63 -0.31 17.26
N LEU A 195 3.11 0.79 16.69
CA LEU A 195 3.30 2.11 17.27
C LEU A 195 2.53 2.26 18.59
N VAL A 196 1.28 1.79 18.65
CA VAL A 196 0.49 1.80 19.89
C VAL A 196 1.24 1.07 20.99
N GLU A 197 1.71 -0.14 20.75
CA GLU A 197 2.47 -0.93 21.74
C GLU A 197 3.70 -0.18 22.26
N LEU A 198 4.42 0.50 21.37
CA LEU A 198 5.61 1.29 21.73
C LEU A 198 5.28 2.55 22.56
N LEU A 199 4.05 3.07 22.46
CA LEU A 199 3.61 4.28 23.17
C LEU A 199 2.91 3.98 24.51
N LEU A 200 2.46 2.74 24.75
CA LEU A 200 1.82 2.37 26.01
C LEU A 200 2.72 2.66 27.21
N GLY A 201 2.15 3.23 28.26
CA GLY A 201 2.84 3.58 29.50
C GLY A 201 3.79 4.79 29.39
N THR A 202 3.85 5.46 28.24
CA THR A 202 4.75 6.63 28.04
C THR A 202 4.10 7.97 28.38
N GLY A 203 2.83 7.98 28.82
CA GLY A 203 2.12 9.20 29.24
C GLY A 203 1.56 10.03 28.07
N VAL A 204 1.32 9.39 26.93
CA VAL A 204 0.69 9.99 25.73
C VAL A 204 -0.58 9.24 25.31
N PRO A 205 -1.55 9.01 26.22
CA PRO A 205 -2.79 8.31 25.90
C PRO A 205 -3.60 9.01 24.81
N ASP A 206 -3.45 10.33 24.68
CA ASP A 206 -4.06 11.14 23.62
C ASP A 206 -3.56 10.74 22.21
N LEU A 207 -2.27 10.41 22.07
CA LEU A 207 -1.73 9.95 20.79
C LEU A 207 -2.20 8.53 20.48
N VAL A 208 -2.21 7.65 21.50
CA VAL A 208 -2.72 6.29 21.39
C VAL A 208 -4.19 6.29 20.95
N GLU A 209 -5.01 7.15 21.55
CA GLU A 209 -6.42 7.30 21.20
C GLU A 209 -6.62 7.70 19.73
N VAL A 210 -5.82 8.66 19.23
CA VAL A 210 -5.89 9.07 17.82
C VAL A 210 -5.54 7.92 16.88
N VAL A 211 -4.46 7.18 17.15
CA VAL A 211 -4.04 6.05 16.30
C VAL A 211 -5.11 4.96 16.28
N VAL A 212 -5.65 4.57 17.44
CA VAL A 212 -6.70 3.56 17.55
C VAL A 212 -7.97 3.99 16.81
N ARG A 213 -8.41 5.24 16.99
CA ARG A 213 -9.61 5.75 16.32
C ARG A 213 -9.44 5.76 14.79
N GLU A 214 -8.35 6.34 14.28
CA GLU A 214 -8.12 6.43 12.83
C GLU A 214 -7.97 5.06 12.18
N TRP A 215 -7.46 4.08 12.94
CA TRP A 215 -7.35 2.70 12.54
C TRP A 215 -8.73 2.02 12.45
N ILE A 216 -9.59 2.20 13.45
CA ILE A 216 -10.98 1.68 13.43
C ILE A 216 -11.76 2.29 12.25
N GLU A 217 -11.68 3.61 12.06
CA GLU A 217 -12.31 4.31 10.94
C GLU A 217 -11.85 3.69 9.60
N ALA A 218 -10.56 3.41 9.44
CA ALA A 218 -10.04 2.77 8.24
C ALA A 218 -10.53 1.31 8.08
N ALA A 219 -10.73 0.57 9.16
CA ALA A 219 -11.26 -0.79 9.10
C ALA A 219 -12.73 -0.80 8.68
N GLU A 220 -13.54 0.11 9.23
CA GLU A 220 -14.95 0.30 8.88
C GLU A 220 -15.12 0.71 7.41
N GLU A 221 -14.32 1.68 6.93
CA GLU A 221 -14.30 2.11 5.53
C GLU A 221 -13.96 0.94 4.56
N ASN A 222 -13.13 0.00 5.00
CA ASN A 222 -12.76 -1.17 4.22
C ASN A 222 -13.71 -2.37 4.41
N GLY A 223 -14.85 -2.19 5.09
CA GLY A 223 -15.84 -3.24 5.31
C GLY A 223 -15.36 -4.37 6.25
N LYS A 224 -14.33 -4.13 7.06
CA LYS A 224 -13.78 -5.10 8.02
C LYS A 224 -14.37 -4.80 9.41
N ALA A 225 -15.43 -5.52 9.77
CA ALA A 225 -16.17 -5.28 11.01
C ALA A 225 -15.52 -5.91 12.27
N ASP A 226 -14.74 -6.98 12.12
CA ASP A 226 -14.12 -7.72 13.24
C ASP A 226 -12.60 -7.56 13.19
N VAL A 227 -12.11 -6.42 13.69
CA VAL A 227 -10.68 -6.18 13.79
C VAL A 227 -10.39 -5.44 15.09
N PRO A 228 -9.38 -5.81 15.90
CA PRO A 228 -8.11 -6.53 15.64
C PRO A 228 -8.14 -7.91 14.94
N VAL A 229 -7.17 -8.19 14.04
CA VAL A 229 -7.19 -9.40 13.18
C VAL A 229 -6.47 -10.57 13.87
N THR A 230 -5.60 -10.28 14.83
CA THR A 230 -4.77 -11.27 15.54
C THR A 230 -4.93 -11.15 17.06
N GLU A 231 -4.62 -12.23 17.78
CA GLU A 231 -4.63 -12.24 19.25
C GLU A 231 -3.68 -11.18 19.86
N ASP A 232 -2.54 -10.95 19.20
CA ASP A 232 -1.57 -9.94 19.64
C ASP A 232 -2.10 -8.51 19.45
N GLU A 233 -2.71 -8.21 18.30
CA GLU A 233 -3.35 -6.91 18.06
C GLU A 233 -4.54 -6.70 19.03
N GLN A 234 -5.31 -7.75 19.30
CA GLN A 234 -6.41 -7.71 20.28
C GLN A 234 -5.90 -7.37 21.67
N ARG A 235 -4.81 -8.01 22.11
CA ARG A 235 -4.15 -7.71 23.38
C ARG A 235 -3.69 -6.24 23.43
N ILE A 236 -3.06 -5.74 22.37
CA ILE A 236 -2.57 -4.35 22.30
C ILE A 236 -3.75 -3.37 22.37
N PHE A 237 -4.84 -3.67 21.66
CA PHE A 237 -6.06 -2.86 21.66
C PHE A 237 -6.68 -2.77 23.05
N GLU A 238 -6.82 -3.87 23.77
CA GLU A 238 -7.35 -3.90 25.15
C GLU A 238 -6.48 -3.08 26.11
N LEU A 239 -5.15 -3.19 25.98
CA LEU A 239 -4.21 -2.39 26.79
C LEU A 239 -4.34 -0.89 26.48
N ALA A 240 -4.51 -0.53 25.20
CA ALA A 240 -4.72 0.84 24.76
C ALA A 240 -6.00 1.44 25.34
N LEU A 241 -7.12 0.70 25.25
CA LEU A 241 -8.40 1.13 25.84
C LEU A 241 -8.27 1.37 27.34
N ALA A 242 -7.65 0.44 28.07
CA ALA A 242 -7.46 0.58 29.51
C ALA A 242 -6.56 1.78 29.89
N GLU A 243 -5.57 2.14 29.07
CA GLU A 243 -4.76 3.35 29.28
C GLU A 243 -5.54 4.64 29.00
N ILE A 244 -6.31 4.67 27.91
CA ILE A 244 -7.17 5.80 27.54
C ILE A 244 -8.21 6.04 28.63
N GLU A 245 -8.90 5.01 29.10
CA GLU A 245 -9.91 5.10 30.17
C GLU A 245 -9.32 5.65 31.47
N ARG A 246 -8.20 5.08 31.93
CA ARG A 246 -7.52 5.57 33.15
C ARG A 246 -7.11 7.04 33.05
N SER A 247 -6.71 7.50 31.87
CA SER A 247 -6.33 8.90 31.65
C SER A 247 -7.51 9.88 31.79
N ARG A 248 -8.74 9.41 31.56
CA ARG A 248 -9.97 10.19 31.68
C ARG A 248 -10.50 10.22 33.12
N GLU A 249 -10.20 9.20 33.91
CA GLU A 249 -10.62 9.07 35.31
C GLU A 249 -9.73 9.87 36.28
N LEU A 250 -8.48 10.15 35.91
CA LEU A 250 -7.57 10.96 36.71
C LEU A 250 -7.79 12.45 36.40
N PRO A 251 -8.31 13.27 37.34
CA PRO A 251 -8.39 14.70 37.13
C PRO A 251 -6.97 15.26 36.96
N SER A 252 -6.77 16.09 35.91
CA SER A 252 -5.47 16.71 35.63
C SER A 252 -4.99 17.47 36.86
N SER A 253 -4.07 16.87 37.61
CA SER A 253 -3.46 17.52 38.76
C SER A 253 -2.37 18.44 38.22
N GLY A 254 -2.73 19.71 37.99
CA GLY A 254 -1.86 20.90 37.97
C GLY A 254 -0.69 20.88 37.00
#